data_AF-A0A1I8FQW1-F1
#
_entry.id   AF-A0A1I8FQW1-F1
#
_cell.length_a   1.000
_cell.length_b   1.000
_cell.length_c   1.000
_cell.angle_alpha   90.00
_cell.angle_beta   90.00
_cell.angle_gamma   90.00
#
_symmetry.space_group_name_H-M   'P 1'
#
loop_
_entity.id
_entity.type
_entity.pdbx_description
1 polymer ?
#
loop_
_entity_poly.entity_id
_entity_poly.type
_entity_poly.pdbx_seq_one_letter_code
_entity_poly.pdbx_strand_id
1 'polypeptide(L)'
;SLLMLCMDSVWTLVDYMSFAPSGSQWVPAFLAMLRLRHSQPDLSRPIRLHWTLRQHFLVCCAYLLGCAAVTPNLAVLAGKRQQMIKLMFMTLVPVLALTIITVLSMCNQSNAMRTKIRDMIRFSMETGTVIHFLQRERDMTALHLTRCRDERLFLRERYPATDTALDKLSMWPREVVDGNSLSQFGSVKDFQKSPRMATSGARWSPTQLLIISKEDMGVERTLGGVFFAQGQFDTFTDYLWYQEKHTVGVGNFAASKRFSELVGVVFEEERDKASSNFSVSIDQMRQQISRNNASWVSLEMSTWWFDNMTVFIDIMFQVQLRL
;
A
#
# COMPACT_ATOMS: atom_id res chain seq x y z
N SER A 1 41.33 3.06 39.45
CA SER A 1 41.58 3.57 40.81
C SER A 1 43.02 4.05 41.01
N LEU A 2 44.06 3.27 40.70
CA LEU A 2 45.47 3.73 40.78
C LEU A 2 45.81 4.91 39.85
N LEU A 3 45.25 4.95 38.64
CA LEU A 3 45.40 6.07 37.70
C LEU A 3 44.89 7.43 38.23
N MET A 4 43.95 7.44 39.18
CA MET A 4 43.46 8.69 39.81
C MET A 4 44.49 9.32 40.75
N LEU A 5 45.44 8.55 41.27
CA LEU A 5 46.45 9.04 42.23
C LEU A 5 47.69 9.61 41.55
N CYS A 6 47.88 9.39 40.25
CA CYS A 6 49.08 9.80 39.50
C CYS A 6 48.83 10.89 38.45
N MET A 7 47.63 11.47 38.40
CA MET A 7 47.26 12.47 37.38
C MET A 7 47.04 13.83 38.03
N ASP A 8 47.74 14.84 37.52
CA ASP A 8 47.74 16.21 38.08
C ASP A 8 46.42 16.97 37.87
N SER A 9 45.51 16.46 37.03
CA SER A 9 44.20 17.09 36.80
C SER A 9 43.08 16.09 36.52
N VAL A 10 41.91 16.37 37.09
CA VAL A 10 40.66 15.61 36.86
C VAL A 10 40.25 15.63 35.39
N TRP A 11 40.58 16.70 34.66
CA TRP A 11 40.27 16.83 33.23
C TRP A 11 41.07 15.86 32.36
N THR A 12 42.35 15.64 32.69
CA THR A 12 43.19 14.63 32.02
C THR A 12 42.65 13.22 32.22
N LEU A 13 42.10 12.94 33.42
CA LEU A 13 41.45 11.67 33.72
C LEU A 13 40.15 11.49 32.92
N VAL A 14 39.33 12.53 32.78
CA VAL A 14 38.09 12.49 31.99
C VAL A 14 38.38 12.26 30.51
N ASP A 15 39.40 12.92 29.95
CA ASP A 15 39.84 12.69 28.57
C ASP A 15 40.35 11.26 28.38
N TYR A 16 41.16 10.75 29.32
CA TYR A 16 41.67 9.37 29.26
C TYR A 16 40.56 8.32 29.38
N MET A 17 39.61 8.53 30.29
CA MET A 17 38.46 7.63 30.52
C MET A 17 37.44 7.69 29.39
N SER A 18 37.38 8.78 28.61
CA SER A 18 36.51 8.89 27.43
C SER A 18 37.18 8.29 26.18
N PHE A 19 38.50 8.40 26.07
CA PHE A 19 39.27 7.94 24.91
C PHE A 19 39.58 6.43 24.93
N ALA A 20 39.95 5.88 26.09
CA ALA A 20 40.34 4.48 26.20
C ALA A 20 39.22 3.48 25.85
N PRO A 21 37.95 3.66 26.28
CA PRO A 21 36.87 2.75 25.93
C PRO A 21 36.38 2.93 24.49
N SER A 22 36.33 4.18 23.99
CA SER A 22 35.81 4.50 22.66
C SER A 22 36.67 3.90 21.52
N GLY A 23 38.00 3.94 21.66
CA GLY A 23 38.92 3.34 20.69
C GLY A 23 39.07 1.82 20.83
N SER A 24 39.18 1.29 22.05
CA SER A 24 39.57 -0.11 22.27
C SER A 24 38.40 -1.11 22.21
N GLN A 25 37.17 -0.71 22.55
CA GLN A 25 36.04 -1.65 22.64
C GLN A 25 35.08 -1.56 21.44
N TRP A 26 34.71 -0.34 21.03
CA TRP A 26 33.65 -0.16 20.04
C TRP A 26 34.13 -0.36 18.59
N VAL A 27 35.29 0.19 18.23
CA VAL A 27 35.82 0.11 16.86
C VAL A 27 36.06 -1.34 16.40
N PRO A 28 36.73 -2.22 17.19
CA PRO A 28 36.91 -3.62 16.82
C PRO A 28 35.59 -4.39 16.73
N ALA A 29 34.63 -4.12 17.61
CA ALA A 29 33.33 -4.79 17.60
C ALA A 29 32.52 -4.47 16.33
N PHE A 30 32.52 -3.20 15.89
CA PHE A 30 31.84 -2.81 14.65
C PHE A 30 32.55 -3.32 13.39
N LEU A 31 33.89 -3.34 13.37
CA LEU A 31 34.68 -3.97 12.30
C LEU A 31 34.43 -5.48 12.22
N ALA A 32 34.34 -6.17 13.37
CA ALA A 32 34.00 -7.58 13.44
C ALA A 32 32.59 -7.84 12.88
N MET A 33 31.60 -7.00 13.23
CA MET A 33 30.24 -7.10 12.68
C MET A 33 30.16 -6.87 11.17
N LEU A 34 30.99 -5.97 10.62
CA LEU A 34 31.10 -5.76 9.17
C LEU A 34 31.75 -6.95 8.47
N ARG A 35 32.85 -7.48 9.03
CA ARG A 35 33.52 -8.68 8.52
C ARG A 35 32.59 -9.90 8.53
N LEU A 36 31.85 -10.10 9.61
CA LEU A 36 30.82 -11.15 9.73
C LEU A 36 29.72 -11.04 8.68
N ARG A 37 29.36 -9.83 8.23
CA ARG A 37 28.37 -9.64 7.16
C ARG A 37 28.93 -9.95 5.78
N HIS A 38 30.19 -9.62 5.53
CA HIS A 38 30.83 -9.89 4.24
C HIS A 38 31.21 -11.38 4.09
N SER A 39 31.68 -12.01 5.17
CA SER A 39 32.11 -13.41 5.15
C SER A 39 30.97 -14.42 5.30
N GLN A 40 29.84 -14.05 5.92
CA GLN A 40 28.71 -14.96 6.16
C GLN A 40 27.36 -14.23 5.98
N PRO A 41 26.85 -14.11 4.74
CA PRO A 41 25.62 -13.39 4.44
C PRO A 41 24.34 -14.12 4.90
N ASP A 42 24.36 -15.45 4.95
CA ASP A 42 23.15 -16.29 5.16
C ASP A 42 22.77 -16.54 6.62
N LEU A 43 23.49 -15.95 7.58
CA LEU A 43 23.12 -16.07 9.00
C LEU A 43 21.75 -15.41 9.25
N SER A 44 20.85 -16.14 9.93
CA SER A 44 19.55 -15.62 10.36
C SER A 44 19.74 -14.52 11.42
N ARG A 45 19.48 -13.26 11.01
CA ARG A 45 19.59 -12.09 11.90
C ARG A 45 18.19 -11.53 12.16
N PRO A 46 17.68 -11.60 13.42
CA PRO A 46 16.35 -11.09 13.76
C PRO A 46 16.25 -9.57 13.66
N ILE A 47 17.38 -8.85 13.73
CA ILE A 47 17.43 -7.38 13.61
C ILE A 47 18.43 -7.00 12.51
N ARG A 48 17.93 -6.37 11.43
CA ARG A 48 18.75 -5.86 10.33
C ARG A 48 18.88 -4.34 10.44
N LEU A 49 19.95 -3.87 11.10
CA LEU A 49 20.29 -2.44 11.07
C LEU A 49 20.60 -1.98 9.64
N HIS A 50 20.15 -0.79 9.26
CA HIS A 50 20.46 -0.19 7.97
C HIS A 50 21.98 -0.04 7.80
N TRP A 51 22.49 -0.26 6.59
CA TRP A 51 23.94 -0.28 6.33
C TRP A 51 24.58 1.11 6.52
N THR A 52 23.85 2.16 6.15
CA THR A 52 24.25 3.56 6.32
C THR A 52 24.55 3.89 7.78
N LEU A 53 23.67 3.53 8.73
CA LEU A 53 23.85 3.86 10.16
C LEU A 53 25.19 3.38 10.74
N ARG A 54 25.68 2.22 10.28
CA ARG A 54 26.97 1.65 10.73
C ARG A 54 28.19 2.36 10.14
N GLN A 55 28.13 2.79 8.88
CA GLN A 55 29.20 3.58 8.29
C GLN A 55 29.34 4.94 8.98
N HIS A 56 28.22 5.57 9.35
CA HIS A 56 28.22 6.85 10.05
C HIS A 56 28.86 6.74 11.44
N PHE A 57 28.55 5.67 12.18
CA PHE A 57 29.18 5.43 13.48
C PHE A 57 30.70 5.30 13.36
N LEU A 58 31.19 4.55 12.37
CA LEU A 58 32.63 4.39 12.14
C LEU A 58 33.33 5.68 11.70
N VAL A 59 32.69 6.49 10.85
CA VAL A 59 33.23 7.80 10.45
C VAL A 59 33.29 8.75 11.65
N CYS A 60 32.26 8.77 12.50
CA CYS A 60 32.28 9.55 13.75
C CYS A 60 33.40 9.07 14.70
N CYS A 61 33.57 7.76 14.89
CA CYS A 61 34.65 7.21 15.73
C CYS A 61 36.03 7.54 15.17
N ALA A 62 36.24 7.41 13.86
CA ALA A 62 37.51 7.74 13.22
C ALA A 62 37.83 9.24 13.32
N TYR A 63 36.82 10.11 13.17
CA TYR A 63 36.95 11.55 13.36
C TYR A 63 37.35 11.89 14.81
N LEU A 64 36.64 11.34 15.81
CA LEU A 64 36.94 11.58 17.22
C LEU A 64 38.35 11.06 17.61
N LEU A 65 38.75 9.89 17.09
CA LEU A 65 40.09 9.33 17.31
C LEU A 65 41.20 10.18 16.66
N GLY A 66 41.00 10.60 15.41
CA GLY A 66 41.95 11.46 14.69
C GLY A 66 42.11 12.81 15.36
N CYS A 67 41.01 13.38 15.85
CA CYS A 67 41.00 14.65 16.56
C CYS A 67 41.74 14.61 17.89
N ALA A 68 41.51 13.56 18.69
CA ALA A 68 42.19 13.37 19.98
C ALA A 68 43.70 13.11 19.83
N ALA A 69 44.12 12.47 18.73
CA ALA A 69 45.54 12.24 18.42
C ALA A 69 46.29 13.53 18.00
N VAL A 70 45.58 14.53 17.44
CA VAL A 70 46.17 15.81 17.00
C VAL A 70 46.26 16.83 18.16
N THR A 71 45.49 16.65 19.23
CA THR A 71 45.43 17.60 20.35
C THR A 71 46.54 17.58 21.42
N PRO A 72 47.38 16.55 21.64
CA PRO A 72 48.30 16.56 22.77
C PRO A 72 49.40 17.63 22.64
N ASN A 73 49.74 18.06 21.42
CA ASN A 73 50.84 19.02 21.20
C ASN A 73 50.45 20.51 21.18
N LEU A 74 49.16 20.86 21.25
CA LEU A 74 48.70 22.26 21.25
C LEU A 74 48.14 22.75 22.60
N ALA A 75 48.00 21.87 23.59
CA ALA A 75 47.42 22.20 24.89
C ALA A 75 48.37 23.00 25.82
N VAL A 76 49.66 23.07 25.49
CA VAL A 76 50.68 23.68 26.35
C VAL A 76 50.76 25.21 26.20
N LEU A 77 50.13 25.83 25.20
CA LEU A 77 50.37 27.26 24.87
C LEU A 77 49.13 28.16 24.69
N ALA A 78 47.89 27.66 24.73
CA ALA A 78 46.70 28.47 24.40
C ALA A 78 45.68 28.57 25.55
N GLY A 79 45.18 29.80 25.77
CA GLY A 79 44.34 30.15 26.91
C GLY A 79 42.97 29.44 26.97
N LYS A 80 42.47 29.29 28.21
CA LYS A 80 41.25 28.57 28.63
C LYS A 80 40.00 28.82 27.77
N ARG A 81 39.84 30.03 27.20
CA ARG A 81 38.71 30.38 26.31
C ARG A 81 38.79 29.76 24.92
N GLN A 82 39.98 29.66 24.33
CA GLN A 82 40.16 29.00 23.02
C GLN A 82 39.96 27.49 23.10
N GLN A 83 40.28 26.89 24.24
CA GLN A 83 40.06 25.48 24.50
C GLN A 83 38.56 25.13 24.58
N MET A 84 37.75 25.96 25.26
CA MET A 84 36.29 25.76 25.32
C MET A 84 35.62 25.92 23.95
N ILE A 85 36.05 26.90 23.14
CA ILE A 85 35.50 27.11 21.79
C ILE A 85 35.83 25.90 20.90
N LYS A 86 37.06 25.37 20.99
CA LYS A 86 37.48 24.19 20.21
C LYS A 86 36.69 22.93 20.60
N LEU A 87 36.41 22.73 21.89
CA LEU A 87 35.59 21.62 22.37
C LEU A 87 34.13 21.73 21.89
N MET A 88 33.56 22.94 21.90
CA MET A 88 32.21 23.20 21.38
C MET A 88 32.11 22.95 19.88
N PHE A 89 33.12 23.35 19.11
CA PHE A 89 33.12 23.15 17.66
C PHE A 89 33.25 21.67 17.28
N MET A 90 34.02 20.89 18.04
CA MET A 90 34.18 19.44 17.80
C MET A 90 32.90 18.64 18.00
N THR A 91 32.02 19.05 18.91
CA THR A 91 30.75 18.36 19.16
C THR A 91 29.61 18.89 18.29
N LEU A 92 29.66 20.16 17.86
CA LEU A 92 28.64 20.76 17.00
C LEU A 92 28.66 20.19 15.56
N VAL A 93 29.86 19.97 15.00
CA VAL A 93 30.02 19.50 13.61
C VAL A 93 29.37 18.12 13.37
N PRO A 94 29.58 17.09 14.21
CA PRO A 94 28.90 15.80 14.06
C PRO A 94 27.39 15.89 14.21
N VAL A 95 26.89 16.74 15.12
CA VAL A 95 25.44 16.91 15.34
C VAL A 95 24.78 17.57 14.12
N LEU A 96 25.41 18.58 13.54
CA LEU A 96 24.93 19.22 12.32
C LEU A 96 25.00 18.25 11.11
N ALA A 97 26.07 17.48 10.97
CA ALA A 97 26.17 16.49 9.91
C ALA A 97 25.07 15.41 10.01
N LEU A 98 24.81 14.89 11.22
CA LEU A 98 23.76 13.90 11.44
C LEU A 98 22.37 14.45 11.15
N THR A 99 22.08 15.68 11.56
CA THR A 99 20.79 16.33 11.29
C THR A 99 20.57 16.61 9.79
N ILE A 100 21.60 17.05 9.07
CA ILE A 100 21.51 17.26 7.62
C ILE A 100 21.23 15.93 6.91
N ILE A 101 21.92 14.86 7.30
CA ILE A 101 21.77 13.55 6.65
C ILE A 101 20.40 12.93 6.95
N THR A 102 19.88 13.05 8.17
CA THR A 102 18.54 12.55 8.49
C THR A 102 17.47 13.29 7.70
N VAL A 103 17.57 14.63 7.58
CA VAL A 103 16.66 15.44 6.78
C VAL A 103 16.72 15.03 5.30
N LEU A 104 17.92 14.91 4.72
CA LEU A 104 18.08 14.49 3.33
C LEU A 104 17.52 13.09 3.07
N SER A 105 17.78 12.14 3.99
CA SER A 105 17.26 10.78 3.88
C SER A 105 15.73 10.74 3.96
N MET A 106 15.11 11.53 4.83
CA MET A 106 13.65 11.63 4.92
C MET A 106 13.04 12.29 3.68
N CYS A 107 13.65 13.35 3.15
CA CYS A 107 13.20 13.99 1.91
C CYS A 107 13.26 13.02 0.72
N ASN A 108 14.36 12.30 0.55
CA ASN A 108 14.51 11.34 -0.54
C ASN A 108 13.51 10.16 -0.42
N GLN A 109 13.31 9.64 0.79
CA GLN A 109 12.35 8.57 1.03
C GLN A 109 10.90 9.02 0.81
N SER A 110 10.55 10.24 1.24
CA SER A 110 9.23 10.83 1.02
C SER A 110 8.94 11.01 -0.47
N ASN A 111 9.90 11.53 -1.23
CA ASN A 111 9.77 11.71 -2.67
C ASN A 111 9.62 10.37 -3.41
N ALA A 112 10.47 9.39 -3.08
CA ALA A 112 10.41 8.05 -3.67
C ALA A 112 9.09 7.32 -3.34
N MET A 113 8.59 7.46 -2.11
CA MET A 113 7.30 6.89 -1.71
C MET A 113 6.15 7.56 -2.45
N ARG A 114 6.17 8.89 -2.56
CA ARG A 114 5.15 9.67 -3.28
C ARG A 114 5.08 9.28 -4.76
N THR A 115 6.22 9.06 -5.42
CA THR A 115 6.25 8.58 -6.81
C THR A 115 5.69 7.16 -6.93
N LYS A 116 6.09 6.23 -6.05
CA LYS A 116 5.57 4.85 -6.07
C LYS A 116 4.06 4.78 -5.84
N ILE A 117 3.55 5.57 -4.89
CA ILE A 117 2.11 5.64 -4.62
C ILE A 117 1.36 6.18 -5.84
N ARG A 118 1.87 7.24 -6.47
CA ARG A 118 1.25 7.83 -7.67
C ARG A 118 1.18 6.82 -8.81
N ASP A 119 2.27 6.10 -9.07
CA ASP A 119 2.33 5.11 -10.15
C ASP A 119 1.41 3.93 -9.86
N MET A 120 1.35 3.49 -8.60
CA MET A 120 0.42 2.44 -8.16
C MET A 120 -1.05 2.88 -8.30
N ILE A 121 -1.40 4.12 -7.94
CA ILE A 121 -2.76 4.65 -8.10
C ILE A 121 -3.12 4.73 -9.58
N ARG A 122 -2.24 5.28 -10.43
CA ARG A 122 -2.46 5.34 -11.88
C ARG A 122 -2.68 3.94 -12.47
N PHE A 123 -1.81 2.99 -12.15
CA PHE A 123 -1.96 1.60 -12.58
C PHE A 123 -3.29 0.99 -12.11
N SER A 124 -3.67 1.24 -10.85
CA SER A 124 -4.93 0.77 -10.29
C SER A 124 -6.14 1.37 -11.02
N MET A 125 -6.11 2.64 -11.40
CA MET A 125 -7.20 3.30 -12.15
C MET A 125 -7.31 2.78 -13.59
N GLU A 126 -6.18 2.63 -14.29
CA GLU A 126 -6.14 2.07 -15.64
C GLU A 126 -6.66 0.62 -15.64
N THR A 127 -6.20 -0.19 -14.69
CA THR A 127 -6.68 -1.56 -14.49
C THR A 127 -8.17 -1.59 -14.12
N GLY A 128 -8.63 -0.73 -13.22
CA GLY A 128 -10.04 -0.64 -12.84
C GLY A 128 -10.95 -0.23 -13.98
N THR A 129 -10.44 0.52 -14.96
CA THR A 129 -11.16 0.87 -16.20
C THR A 129 -11.32 -0.35 -17.10
N VAL A 130 -10.25 -1.15 -17.27
CA VAL A 130 -10.33 -2.41 -18.03
C VAL A 130 -11.26 -3.42 -17.35
N ILE A 131 -11.13 -3.57 -16.03
CA ILE A 131 -12.04 -4.41 -15.23
C ILE A 131 -13.49 -3.97 -15.43
N HIS A 132 -13.78 -2.67 -15.44
CA HIS A 132 -15.14 -2.18 -15.66
C HIS A 132 -15.73 -2.64 -16.99
N PHE A 133 -14.97 -2.52 -18.08
CA PHE A 133 -15.42 -2.96 -19.40
C PHE A 133 -15.55 -4.47 -19.48
N LEU A 134 -14.60 -5.21 -18.90
CA LEU A 134 -14.66 -6.68 -18.79
C LEU A 134 -15.86 -7.17 -17.99
N GLN A 135 -16.18 -6.55 -16.84
CA GLN A 135 -17.39 -6.86 -16.07
C GLN A 135 -18.65 -6.64 -16.92
N ARG A 136 -18.69 -5.54 -17.68
CA ARG A 136 -19.81 -5.22 -18.58
C ARG A 136 -19.96 -6.26 -19.69
N GLU A 137 -18.85 -6.72 -20.26
CA GLU A 137 -18.80 -7.77 -21.28
C GLU A 137 -19.21 -9.14 -20.73
N ARG A 138 -18.67 -9.52 -19.57
CA ARG A 138 -19.02 -10.75 -18.84
C ARG A 138 -20.52 -10.82 -18.58
N ASP A 139 -21.07 -9.76 -18.03
CA ASP A 139 -22.45 -9.77 -17.57
C ASP A 139 -23.43 -9.71 -18.75
N MET A 140 -23.07 -9.08 -19.87
CA MET A 140 -23.83 -9.20 -21.11
C MET A 140 -23.75 -10.57 -21.76
N THR A 141 -22.59 -11.22 -21.71
CA THR A 141 -22.45 -12.60 -22.21
C THR A 141 -23.33 -13.56 -21.41
N ALA A 142 -23.45 -13.36 -20.10
CA ALA A 142 -24.35 -14.14 -19.24
C ALA A 142 -25.84 -13.93 -19.60
N LEU A 143 -26.25 -12.68 -19.86
CA LEU A 143 -27.61 -12.36 -20.33
C LEU A 143 -27.90 -12.94 -21.73
N HIS A 144 -26.92 -12.91 -22.63
CA HIS A 144 -27.03 -13.50 -23.96
C HIS A 144 -27.26 -15.01 -23.89
N LEU A 145 -26.48 -15.71 -23.06
CA LEU A 145 -26.58 -17.15 -22.86
C LEU A 145 -27.92 -17.57 -22.21
N THR A 146 -28.55 -16.68 -21.44
CA THR A 146 -29.86 -16.90 -20.81
C THR A 146 -31.06 -16.57 -21.72
N ARG A 147 -30.83 -16.32 -23.02
CA ARG A 147 -31.85 -16.07 -24.08
C ARG A 147 -32.67 -14.79 -23.88
N CYS A 148 -32.09 -13.73 -23.32
CA CYS A 148 -32.67 -12.39 -23.47
C CYS A 148 -32.36 -11.83 -24.88
N ARG A 149 -33.28 -11.01 -25.39
CA ARG A 149 -33.52 -10.64 -26.81
C ARG A 149 -32.32 -10.02 -27.55
N ASP A 150 -32.17 -10.30 -28.85
CA ASP A 150 -31.40 -9.58 -29.90
C ASP A 150 -30.13 -8.75 -29.51
N GLU A 151 -29.25 -9.31 -28.66
CA GLU A 151 -28.04 -8.64 -28.15
C GLU A 151 -26.82 -8.67 -29.09
N ARG A 152 -26.91 -9.29 -30.26
CA ARG A 152 -25.77 -9.43 -31.19
C ARG A 152 -25.19 -8.08 -31.64
N LEU A 153 -26.04 -7.07 -31.77
CA LEU A 153 -25.64 -5.68 -32.09
C LEU A 153 -24.90 -5.03 -30.91
N PHE A 154 -25.35 -5.29 -29.69
CA PHE A 154 -24.77 -4.73 -28.45
C PHE A 154 -23.43 -5.35 -28.07
N LEU A 155 -23.26 -6.65 -28.32
CA LEU A 155 -21.97 -7.33 -28.18
C LEU A 155 -20.94 -6.78 -29.17
N ARG A 156 -21.35 -6.53 -30.42
CA ARG A 156 -20.50 -5.95 -31.48
C ARG A 156 -19.93 -4.57 -31.13
N GLU A 157 -20.64 -3.79 -30.34
CA GLU A 157 -20.24 -2.43 -29.95
C GLU A 157 -19.38 -2.41 -28.68
N ARG A 158 -19.49 -3.43 -27.81
CA ARG A 158 -18.78 -3.49 -26.52
C ARG A 158 -17.40 -4.13 -26.58
N TYR A 159 -17.19 -5.19 -27.36
CA TYR A 159 -15.85 -5.78 -27.53
C TYR A 159 -14.82 -4.72 -27.98
N PRO A 160 -15.09 -3.83 -28.96
CA PRO A 160 -14.17 -2.77 -29.33
C PRO A 160 -13.88 -1.75 -28.20
N ALA A 161 -14.84 -1.53 -27.29
CA ALA A 161 -14.64 -0.64 -26.15
C ALA A 161 -13.70 -1.27 -25.10
N THR A 162 -13.84 -2.58 -24.86
CA THR A 162 -12.89 -3.36 -24.06
C THR A 162 -11.51 -3.33 -24.71
N ASP A 163 -11.41 -3.62 -26.01
CA ASP A 163 -10.15 -3.60 -26.76
C ASP A 163 -9.47 -2.22 -26.72
N THR A 164 -10.24 -1.14 -26.90
CA THR A 164 -9.74 0.24 -26.80
C THR A 164 -9.23 0.55 -25.38
N ALA A 165 -9.88 0.01 -24.34
CA ALA A 165 -9.42 0.19 -22.95
C ALA A 165 -8.15 -0.62 -22.67
N LEU A 166 -8.03 -1.82 -23.25
CA LEU A 166 -6.80 -2.63 -23.22
C LEU A 166 -5.64 -1.90 -23.92
N ASP A 167 -5.88 -1.32 -25.09
CA ASP A 167 -4.86 -0.57 -25.84
C ASP A 167 -4.41 0.71 -25.11
N LYS A 168 -5.26 1.27 -24.25
CA LYS A 168 -4.97 2.44 -23.42
C LYS A 168 -4.16 2.11 -22.16
N LEU A 169 -3.93 0.84 -21.84
CA LEU A 169 -3.05 0.47 -20.73
C LEU A 169 -1.62 0.91 -21.05
N SER A 170 -1.15 1.92 -20.31
CA SER A 170 0.23 2.41 -20.45
C SER A 170 1.27 1.38 -20.01
N MET A 171 0.85 0.46 -19.14
CA MET A 171 1.64 -0.59 -18.52
C MET A 171 0.84 -1.91 -18.56
N TRP A 172 1.24 -2.81 -19.46
CA TRP A 172 0.94 -4.23 -19.28
C TRP A 172 1.93 -4.80 -18.25
N PRO A 173 1.55 -5.73 -17.36
CA PRO A 173 2.52 -6.52 -16.61
C PRO A 173 3.31 -7.38 -17.61
N ARG A 174 4.30 -6.76 -18.27
CA ARG A 174 5.23 -7.44 -19.16
C ARG A 174 6.01 -8.43 -18.32
N GLU A 175 6.19 -9.62 -18.89
CA GLU A 175 6.99 -10.69 -18.32
C GLU A 175 8.24 -10.13 -17.65
N VAL A 176 8.27 -10.37 -16.36
CA VAL A 176 9.37 -10.03 -15.47
C VAL A 176 10.52 -10.95 -15.85
N VAL A 177 11.42 -10.47 -16.72
CA VAL A 177 12.61 -11.18 -17.21
C VAL A 177 13.62 -11.45 -16.08
N ASP A 178 13.49 -10.79 -14.93
CA ASP A 178 14.26 -11.11 -13.74
C ASP A 178 13.39 -11.94 -12.81
N GLY A 179 13.63 -13.26 -12.73
CA GLY A 179 12.83 -14.28 -12.03
C GLY A 179 12.57 -14.11 -10.52
N ASN A 180 12.48 -12.88 -10.00
CA ASN A 180 12.24 -12.50 -8.61
C ASN A 180 11.22 -11.36 -8.41
N SER A 181 10.49 -10.87 -9.42
CA SER A 181 9.52 -9.76 -9.21
C SER A 181 8.11 -9.96 -9.75
N LEU A 182 7.52 -11.14 -9.52
CA LEU A 182 6.07 -11.33 -9.45
C LEU A 182 5.63 -11.94 -8.11
N SER A 183 6.29 -11.55 -7.01
CA SER A 183 5.89 -11.99 -5.67
C SER A 183 4.66 -11.26 -5.13
N GLN A 184 3.96 -10.42 -5.92
CA GLN A 184 2.76 -9.76 -5.43
C GLN A 184 1.49 -10.58 -5.67
N PHE A 185 1.43 -11.40 -6.74
CA PHE A 185 0.34 -12.36 -6.95
C PHE A 185 0.85 -13.55 -7.78
N GLY A 186 1.52 -14.51 -7.12
CA GLY A 186 2.13 -15.69 -7.77
C GLY A 186 1.16 -16.82 -8.12
N SER A 187 -0.11 -16.72 -7.74
CA SER A 187 -1.13 -17.73 -7.99
C SER A 187 -2.54 -17.16 -7.80
N VAL A 188 -3.54 -17.73 -8.46
CA VAL A 188 -4.98 -17.53 -8.15
C VAL A 188 -5.26 -17.76 -6.66
N LYS A 189 -4.51 -18.66 -6.01
CA LYS A 189 -4.57 -18.91 -4.55
C LYS A 189 -3.95 -17.78 -3.71
N ASP A 190 -3.04 -16.98 -4.26
CA ASP A 190 -2.47 -15.80 -3.58
C ASP A 190 -3.38 -14.58 -3.72
N PHE A 191 -4.05 -14.44 -4.87
CA PHE A 191 -5.12 -13.45 -5.05
C PHE A 191 -6.33 -13.75 -4.14
N GLN A 192 -6.72 -15.02 -4.00
CA GLN A 192 -7.75 -15.47 -3.05
C GLN A 192 -7.32 -15.40 -1.58
N LYS A 193 -6.01 -15.29 -1.28
CA LYS A 193 -5.49 -14.98 0.07
C LYS A 193 -5.44 -13.48 0.36
N SER A 194 -5.56 -12.62 -0.64
CA SER A 194 -5.56 -11.17 -0.50
C SER A 194 -6.63 -10.62 0.48
N PRO A 195 -7.86 -11.19 0.57
CA PRO A 195 -8.82 -10.78 1.60
C PRO A 195 -8.36 -11.07 3.03
N ARG A 196 -7.44 -12.04 3.23
CA ARG A 196 -6.87 -12.37 4.56
C ARG A 196 -5.58 -11.58 4.88
N MET A 197 -5.04 -10.80 3.93
CA MET A 197 -3.96 -9.84 4.18
C MET A 197 -4.42 -8.57 4.91
N ALA A 198 -5.69 -8.47 5.29
CA ALA A 198 -6.22 -7.40 6.14
C ALA A 198 -5.60 -7.33 7.56
N THR A 199 -4.84 -8.36 7.98
CA THR A 199 -4.27 -8.45 9.33
C THR A 199 -2.75 -8.19 9.40
N SER A 200 -2.07 -7.91 8.29
CA SER A 200 -0.61 -7.73 8.26
C SER A 200 -0.16 -6.42 7.60
N GLY A 201 -0.50 -5.29 8.20
CA GLY A 201 0.22 -4.01 8.01
C GLY A 201 0.27 -3.38 6.60
N ALA A 202 -0.28 -4.02 5.57
CA ALA A 202 -0.40 -3.46 4.22
C ALA A 202 -1.55 -2.44 4.22
N ARG A 203 -1.19 -1.16 4.17
CA ARG A 203 -2.15 -0.05 4.11
C ARG A 203 -2.76 0.00 2.72
N TRP A 204 -3.96 -0.56 2.54
CA TRP A 204 -4.73 -0.43 1.31
C TRP A 204 -5.03 1.05 1.03
N SER A 205 -4.83 1.49 -0.21
CA SER A 205 -5.21 2.83 -0.63
C SER A 205 -6.74 2.93 -0.80
N PRO A 206 -7.36 4.12 -0.62
CA PRO A 206 -8.80 4.31 -0.83
C PRO A 206 -9.28 3.84 -2.21
N THR A 207 -8.49 4.11 -3.26
CA THR A 207 -8.77 3.73 -4.64
C THR A 207 -8.78 2.21 -4.83
N GLN A 208 -7.87 1.48 -4.19
CA GLN A 208 -7.84 0.01 -4.24
C GLN A 208 -9.07 -0.59 -3.57
N LEU A 209 -9.48 -0.08 -2.40
CA LEU A 209 -10.69 -0.53 -1.71
C LEU A 209 -11.95 -0.28 -2.55
N LEU A 210 -12.00 0.86 -3.24
CA LEU A 210 -13.10 1.19 -4.16
C LEU A 210 -13.17 0.21 -5.33
N ILE A 211 -12.03 -0.16 -5.92
CA ILE A 211 -11.97 -1.11 -7.05
C ILE A 211 -12.38 -2.51 -6.61
N ILE A 212 -11.87 -3.00 -5.48
CA ILE A 212 -12.25 -4.32 -4.93
C ILE A 212 -13.75 -4.35 -4.62
N SER A 213 -14.25 -3.30 -3.98
CA SER A 213 -15.67 -3.16 -3.68
C SER A 213 -16.54 -3.22 -4.95
N LYS A 214 -16.15 -2.48 -6.00
CA LYS A 214 -16.83 -2.48 -7.29
C LYS A 214 -16.86 -3.87 -7.95
N GLU A 215 -15.77 -4.65 -7.83
CA GLU A 215 -15.74 -6.03 -8.32
C GLU A 215 -16.71 -6.94 -7.56
N ASP A 216 -16.66 -6.92 -6.23
CA ASP A 216 -17.57 -7.75 -5.43
C ASP A 216 -19.04 -7.37 -5.65
N MET A 217 -19.35 -6.08 -5.84
CA MET A 217 -20.68 -5.60 -6.22
C MET A 217 -21.08 -5.97 -7.66
N GLY A 218 -20.11 -6.08 -8.57
CA GLY A 218 -20.32 -6.63 -9.91
C GLY A 218 -20.72 -8.10 -9.85
N VAL A 219 -20.09 -8.90 -8.99
CA VAL A 219 -20.49 -10.30 -8.74
C VAL A 219 -21.87 -10.38 -8.07
N GLU A 220 -22.13 -9.51 -7.09
CA GLU A 220 -23.45 -9.37 -6.46
C GLU A 220 -24.55 -9.09 -7.50
N ARG A 221 -24.28 -8.20 -8.46
CA ARG A 221 -25.20 -7.91 -9.57
C ARG A 221 -25.53 -9.18 -10.37
N THR A 222 -24.51 -9.92 -10.80
CA THR A 222 -24.71 -11.14 -11.60
C THR A 222 -25.51 -12.20 -10.81
N LEU A 223 -25.14 -12.46 -9.56
CA LEU A 223 -25.81 -13.45 -8.71
C LEU A 223 -27.25 -13.04 -8.36
N GLY A 224 -27.52 -11.76 -8.09
CA GLY A 224 -28.88 -11.27 -7.87
C GLY A 224 -29.75 -11.35 -9.13
N GLY A 225 -29.17 -11.15 -10.31
CA GLY A 225 -29.87 -11.34 -11.58
C GLY A 225 -30.30 -12.80 -11.76
N VAL A 226 -29.40 -13.75 -11.47
CA VAL A 226 -29.70 -15.18 -11.47
C VAL A 226 -30.80 -15.52 -10.45
N PHE A 227 -30.71 -14.99 -9.23
CA PHE A 227 -31.73 -15.18 -8.19
C PHE A 227 -33.14 -14.79 -8.65
N PHE A 228 -33.32 -13.61 -9.26
CA PHE A 228 -34.64 -13.19 -9.74
C PHE A 228 -35.11 -13.94 -11.00
N ALA A 229 -34.17 -14.40 -11.83
CA ALA A 229 -34.47 -15.24 -12.99
C ALA A 229 -34.86 -16.68 -12.61
N GLN A 230 -34.44 -17.16 -11.44
CA GLN A 230 -34.74 -18.51 -10.93
C GLN A 230 -35.79 -18.52 -9.80
N GLY A 231 -36.02 -17.38 -9.15
CA GLY A 231 -36.91 -17.20 -7.99
C GLY A 231 -36.26 -17.51 -6.63
N GLN A 232 -35.19 -18.31 -6.61
CA GLN A 232 -34.41 -18.63 -5.41
C GLN A 232 -33.00 -19.09 -5.82
N PHE A 233 -32.08 -19.19 -4.87
CA PHE A 233 -30.83 -19.92 -5.11
C PHE A 233 -31.06 -21.42 -4.95
N ASP A 234 -30.73 -22.19 -5.98
CA ASP A 234 -30.87 -23.65 -5.98
C ASP A 234 -29.92 -24.33 -4.99
N THR A 235 -28.72 -23.78 -4.81
CA THR A 235 -27.74 -24.31 -3.86
C THR A 235 -27.48 -23.33 -2.72
N PHE A 236 -27.29 -23.87 -1.52
CA PHE A 236 -26.88 -23.09 -0.37
C PHE A 236 -25.52 -22.41 -0.58
N THR A 237 -24.65 -22.99 -1.42
CA THR A 237 -23.35 -22.43 -1.78
C THR A 237 -23.50 -21.14 -2.56
N ASP A 238 -24.42 -21.06 -3.53
CA ASP A 238 -24.65 -19.84 -4.32
C ASP A 238 -25.23 -18.72 -3.45
N TYR A 239 -26.14 -19.06 -2.54
CA TYR A 239 -26.65 -18.12 -1.54
C TYR A 239 -25.56 -17.57 -0.61
N LEU A 240 -24.71 -18.45 -0.06
CA LEU A 240 -23.59 -18.02 0.78
C LEU A 240 -22.60 -17.15 0.00
N TRP A 241 -22.35 -17.50 -1.27
CA TRP A 241 -21.46 -16.73 -2.13
C TRP A 241 -22.00 -15.33 -2.37
N TYR A 242 -23.30 -15.19 -2.63
CA TYR A 242 -23.96 -13.89 -2.72
C TYR A 242 -23.80 -13.08 -1.41
N GLN A 243 -24.06 -13.69 -0.26
CA GLN A 243 -23.98 -13.02 1.04
C GLN A 243 -22.56 -12.55 1.37
N GLU A 244 -21.56 -13.38 1.09
CA GLU A 244 -20.15 -13.04 1.23
C GLU A 244 -19.81 -11.83 0.35
N LYS A 245 -20.19 -11.88 -0.93
CA LYS A 245 -19.87 -10.81 -1.89
C LYS A 245 -20.54 -9.49 -1.55
N HIS A 246 -21.81 -9.53 -1.16
CA HIS A 246 -22.51 -8.35 -0.68
C HIS A 246 -21.83 -7.73 0.56
N THR A 247 -21.53 -8.55 1.57
CA THR A 247 -20.95 -8.09 2.84
C THR A 247 -19.55 -7.50 2.62
N VAL A 248 -18.70 -8.18 1.85
CA VAL A 248 -17.34 -7.73 1.56
C VAL A 248 -17.36 -6.48 0.68
N GLY A 249 -18.21 -6.44 -0.35
CA GLY A 249 -18.37 -5.29 -1.24
C GLY A 249 -18.77 -4.03 -0.49
N VAL A 250 -19.84 -4.10 0.30
CA VAL A 250 -20.34 -2.97 1.11
C VAL A 250 -19.33 -2.55 2.18
N GLY A 251 -18.69 -3.51 2.86
CA GLY A 251 -17.66 -3.25 3.86
C GLY A 251 -16.47 -2.48 3.28
N ASN A 252 -15.97 -2.90 2.13
CA ASN A 252 -14.85 -2.23 1.44
C ASN A 252 -15.23 -0.84 0.93
N PHE A 253 -16.47 -0.64 0.45
CA PHE A 253 -16.96 0.68 0.06
C PHE A 253 -17.08 1.65 1.24
N ALA A 254 -17.61 1.17 2.37
CA ALA A 254 -17.69 1.96 3.58
C ALA A 254 -16.29 2.33 4.08
N ALA A 255 -15.33 1.41 3.99
CA ALA A 255 -13.94 1.67 4.31
C ALA A 255 -13.32 2.71 3.36
N SER A 256 -13.53 2.62 2.04
CA SER A 256 -12.98 3.60 1.09
C SER A 256 -13.47 5.02 1.38
N LYS A 257 -14.75 5.19 1.73
CA LYS A 257 -15.32 6.48 2.16
C LYS A 257 -14.73 7.01 3.46
N ARG A 258 -14.40 6.12 4.40
CA ARG A 258 -13.73 6.51 5.67
C ARG A 258 -12.27 6.91 5.47
N PHE A 259 -11.57 6.29 4.52
CA PHE A 259 -10.17 6.62 4.25
C PHE A 259 -10.01 7.86 3.37
N SER A 260 -11.01 8.21 2.55
CA SER A 260 -11.02 9.42 1.73
C SER A 260 -12.43 10.01 1.68
N GLU A 261 -12.62 11.14 2.34
CA GLU A 261 -13.89 11.88 2.36
C GLU A 261 -14.33 12.28 0.95
N LEU A 262 -13.38 12.54 0.05
CA LEU A 262 -13.63 12.83 -1.36
C LEU A 262 -14.44 11.73 -2.06
N VAL A 263 -14.20 10.45 -1.71
CA VAL A 263 -14.97 9.31 -2.26
C VAL A 263 -16.44 9.45 -1.87
N GLY A 264 -16.72 9.85 -0.63
CA GLY A 264 -18.09 10.08 -0.15
C GLY A 264 -18.74 11.25 -0.87
N VAL A 265 -18.08 12.41 -0.90
CA VAL A 265 -18.63 13.63 -1.51
C VAL A 265 -18.95 13.42 -2.99
N VAL A 266 -18.00 12.89 -3.78
CA VAL A 266 -18.20 12.66 -5.22
C VAL A 266 -19.27 11.60 -5.45
N PHE A 267 -19.34 10.57 -4.61
CA PHE A 267 -20.38 9.55 -4.74
C PHE A 267 -21.78 10.13 -4.50
N GLU A 268 -21.97 10.93 -3.46
CA GLU A 268 -23.25 11.57 -3.15
C GLU A 268 -23.64 12.55 -4.27
N GLU A 269 -22.68 13.34 -4.77
CA GLU A 269 -22.90 14.26 -5.91
C GLU A 269 -23.36 13.53 -7.18
N GLU A 270 -22.67 12.44 -7.55
CA GLU A 270 -23.02 11.67 -8.75
C GLU A 270 -24.31 10.86 -8.55
N ARG A 271 -24.60 10.41 -7.33
CA ARG A 271 -25.87 9.77 -6.98
C ARG A 271 -27.03 10.75 -7.12
N ASP A 272 -26.89 11.98 -6.66
CA ASP A 272 -27.95 12.99 -6.71
C ASP A 272 -28.25 13.44 -8.16
N LYS A 273 -27.29 13.27 -9.08
CA LYS A 273 -27.49 13.43 -10.53
C LYS A 273 -28.21 12.24 -11.17
N ALA A 274 -28.08 11.05 -10.58
CA ALA A 274 -28.74 9.83 -11.06
C ALA A 274 -30.20 9.74 -10.54
N SER A 275 -31.01 8.89 -11.16
CA SER A 275 -32.42 8.69 -10.80
C SER A 275 -32.63 8.51 -9.29
N SER A 276 -33.56 9.25 -8.68
CA SER A 276 -33.70 9.33 -7.21
C SER A 276 -34.07 8.02 -6.50
N ASN A 277 -34.46 6.97 -7.25
CA ASN A 277 -35.13 5.79 -6.67
C ASN A 277 -34.35 4.48 -6.79
N PHE A 278 -33.18 4.46 -7.44
CA PHE A 278 -32.44 3.22 -7.66
C PHE A 278 -31.89 2.64 -6.34
N SER A 279 -31.45 3.49 -5.41
CA SER A 279 -30.87 3.06 -4.12
C SER A 279 -31.88 2.32 -3.25
N VAL A 280 -33.07 2.91 -3.09
CA VAL A 280 -34.19 2.30 -2.36
C VAL A 280 -34.61 0.99 -3.01
N SER A 281 -34.64 0.95 -4.35
CA SER A 281 -34.99 -0.26 -5.10
C SER A 281 -33.97 -1.38 -4.87
N ILE A 282 -32.68 -1.08 -4.92
CA ILE A 282 -31.61 -2.06 -4.66
C ILE A 282 -31.73 -2.61 -3.23
N ASP A 283 -31.93 -1.75 -2.23
CA ASP A 283 -32.01 -2.19 -0.84
C ASP A 283 -33.23 -3.09 -0.58
N GLN A 284 -34.37 -2.77 -1.20
CA GLN A 284 -35.56 -3.63 -1.15
C GLN A 284 -35.31 -4.99 -1.80
N MET A 285 -34.65 -5.00 -2.96
CA MET A 285 -34.34 -6.25 -3.67
C MET A 285 -33.31 -7.09 -2.91
N ARG A 286 -32.29 -6.46 -2.30
CA ARG A 286 -31.33 -7.13 -1.41
C ARG A 286 -32.01 -7.83 -0.24
N GLN A 287 -33.05 -7.21 0.34
CA GLN A 287 -33.83 -7.84 1.42
C GLN A 287 -34.61 -9.07 0.94
N GLN A 288 -35.07 -9.10 -0.31
CA GLN A 288 -35.71 -10.28 -0.89
C GLN A 288 -34.68 -11.40 -1.09
N ILE A 289 -33.51 -11.06 -1.65
CA ILE A 289 -32.42 -12.01 -1.86
C ILE A 289 -31.91 -12.56 -0.51
N SER A 290 -31.80 -11.72 0.52
CA SER A 290 -31.33 -12.15 1.85
C SER A 290 -32.27 -13.14 2.54
N ARG A 291 -33.55 -13.19 2.13
CA ARG A 291 -34.52 -14.19 2.60
C ARG A 291 -34.49 -15.47 1.78
N ASN A 292 -33.69 -15.49 0.71
CA ASN A 292 -33.58 -16.55 -0.29
C ASN A 292 -34.95 -17.03 -0.82
N ASN A 293 -35.90 -16.12 -0.98
CA ASN A 293 -37.23 -16.45 -1.44
C ASN A 293 -37.80 -15.26 -2.21
N ALA A 294 -37.74 -15.32 -3.54
CA ALA A 294 -38.48 -14.38 -4.37
C ALA A 294 -39.93 -14.84 -4.43
N SER A 295 -40.87 -13.89 -4.33
CA SER A 295 -42.30 -14.21 -4.39
C SER A 295 -42.67 -14.95 -5.67
N TRP A 296 -42.00 -14.64 -6.79
CA TRP A 296 -42.24 -15.25 -8.11
C TRP A 296 -40.98 -15.17 -8.97
N VAL A 297 -40.79 -16.15 -9.86
CA VAL A 297 -39.78 -16.10 -10.92
C VAL A 297 -40.15 -14.99 -11.90
N SER A 298 -39.24 -14.02 -12.12
CA SER A 298 -39.51 -12.92 -13.03
C SER A 298 -38.24 -12.43 -13.72
N LEU A 299 -38.19 -12.61 -15.03
CA LEU A 299 -37.12 -12.06 -15.88
C LEU A 299 -37.15 -10.52 -15.91
N GLU A 300 -38.33 -9.93 -15.73
CA GLU A 300 -38.49 -8.49 -15.59
C GLU A 300 -37.84 -7.99 -14.29
N MET A 301 -38.03 -8.69 -13.17
CA MET A 301 -37.34 -8.37 -11.91
C MET A 301 -35.83 -8.58 -11.98
N SER A 302 -35.39 -9.61 -12.69
CA SER A 302 -33.96 -9.83 -12.97
C SER A 302 -33.34 -8.67 -13.74
N THR A 303 -34.05 -8.20 -14.77
CA THR A 303 -33.63 -7.04 -15.58
C THR A 303 -33.63 -5.76 -14.75
N TRP A 304 -34.68 -5.53 -13.96
CA TRP A 304 -34.80 -4.37 -13.07
C TRP A 304 -33.67 -4.31 -12.02
N TRP A 305 -33.33 -5.46 -11.43
CA TRP A 305 -32.17 -5.58 -10.53
C TRP A 305 -30.88 -5.21 -11.26
N PHE A 306 -30.69 -5.78 -12.44
CA PHE A 306 -29.50 -5.59 -13.24
C PHE A 306 -29.31 -4.12 -13.63
N ASP A 307 -30.37 -3.46 -14.09
CA ASP A 307 -30.34 -2.05 -14.49
C ASP A 307 -30.02 -1.13 -13.31
N ASN A 308 -30.69 -1.33 -12.16
CA ASN A 308 -30.43 -0.54 -10.96
C ASN A 308 -28.99 -0.71 -10.45
N MET A 309 -28.50 -1.96 -10.39
CA MET A 309 -27.11 -2.23 -10.00
C MET A 309 -26.11 -1.69 -11.01
N THR A 310 -26.46 -1.63 -12.30
CA THR A 310 -25.61 -1.01 -13.34
C THR A 310 -25.45 0.48 -13.08
N VAL A 311 -26.53 1.20 -12.78
CA VAL A 311 -26.47 2.62 -12.41
C VAL A 311 -25.56 2.83 -11.20
N PHE A 312 -25.70 1.99 -10.16
CA PHE A 312 -24.87 2.09 -8.96
C PHE A 312 -23.38 1.85 -9.25
N ILE A 313 -23.04 0.82 -10.03
CA ILE A 313 -21.65 0.50 -10.42
C ILE A 313 -21.07 1.60 -11.34
N ASP A 314 -21.89 2.17 -12.22
CA ASP A 314 -21.48 3.27 -13.11
C ASP A 314 -21.17 4.54 -12.29
N ILE A 315 -21.95 4.85 -11.24
CA ILE A 315 -21.63 5.93 -10.29
C ILE A 315 -20.30 5.66 -9.59
N MET A 316 -20.08 4.44 -9.07
CA MET A 316 -18.80 4.08 -8.45
C MET A 316 -17.63 4.21 -9.41
N PHE A 317 -17.85 3.93 -10.70
CA PHE A 317 -16.84 4.15 -11.73
C PHE A 317 -16.54 5.63 -11.96
N GLN A 318 -17.56 6.50 -11.99
CA GLN A 318 -17.34 7.95 -12.07
C GLN A 318 -16.53 8.47 -10.88
N VAL A 319 -16.80 7.96 -9.68
CA VAL A 319 -15.98 8.25 -8.50
C VAL A 319 -14.55 7.81 -8.70
N GLN A 320 -14.32 6.59 -9.20
CA GLN A 320 -12.96 6.08 -9.48
C GLN A 320 -12.19 6.96 -10.47
N LEU A 321 -12.84 7.51 -11.50
CA LEU A 321 -12.20 8.37 -12.50
C LEU A 321 -11.81 9.76 -11.97
N ARG A 322 -12.43 10.22 -10.87
CA ARG A 322 -12.19 11.55 -10.28
C ARG A 322 -11.23 11.56 -9.10
N LEU A 323 -10.79 10.39 -8.64
CA LEU A 323 -9.78 10.23 -7.58
C LEU A 323 -8.35 10.32 -8.13
#